data_AF-A0A9X6AEH5-F1
#
_entry.id   AF-A0A9X6AEH5-F1
#
_cell.length_a   1.000
_cell.length_b   1.000
_cell.length_c   1.000
_cell.angle_alpha   90.00
_cell.angle_beta   90.00
_cell.angle_gamma   90.00
#
_symmetry.space_group_name_H-M   'P 1'
#
loop_
_entity.id
_entity.type
_entity.pdbx_description
1 polymer ?
#
loop_
_entity_poly.entity_id
_entity_poly.type
_entity_poly.pdbx_seq_one_letter_code
_entity_poly.pdbx_strand_id
1 'polypeptide(L)'
;LVFASILRTLVVPRGLYSSMVIRWWRSLRFLLCLAAPGGSYRAIDRAQTWLAPLMLMGTLVSWLGGALIGFGLLLHAISSLTWTQSVREAGSSLFTLGFASGDRLHLSVVDFIAAVTGPVVIALQIAYLPTLYAAYN
;
A
#
# COMPACT_ATOMS: atom_id res chain seq x y z
N LEU A 1 0.07 1.21 14.08
CA LEU A 1 0.71 2.24 13.23
C LEU A 1 0.11 2.30 11.81
N VAL A 2 -0.12 1.17 11.13
CA VAL A 2 -0.71 1.14 9.77
C VAL A 2 -2.19 1.56 9.75
N PHE A 3 -3.01 0.99 10.64
CA PHE A 3 -4.45 1.33 10.73
C PHE A 3 -4.72 2.81 11.02
N ALA A 4 -3.95 3.37 11.97
CA ALA A 4 -3.99 4.80 12.28
C ALA A 4 -3.52 5.66 11.10
N SER A 5 -2.59 5.18 10.26
CA SER A 5 -2.19 5.89 9.04
C SER A 5 -3.31 5.91 8.00
N ILE A 6 -4.07 4.82 7.85
CA ILE A 6 -5.16 4.71 6.85
C ILE A 6 -6.32 5.64 7.21
N LEU A 7 -6.82 5.57 8.45
CA LEU A 7 -7.90 6.43 8.93
C LEU A 7 -7.55 7.92 8.80
N ARG A 8 -6.32 8.27 9.16
CA ARG A 8 -5.86 9.67 9.18
C ARG A 8 -5.64 10.26 7.78
N THR A 9 -5.37 9.41 6.79
CA THR A 9 -5.18 9.83 5.39
C THR A 9 -6.53 9.99 4.67
N LEU A 10 -7.55 9.23 5.08
CA LEU A 10 -8.83 9.17 4.37
C LEU A 10 -9.94 10.02 5.01
N VAL A 11 -9.89 10.27 6.32
CA VAL A 11 -10.99 10.92 7.05
C VAL A 11 -10.71 12.39 7.40
N VAL A 12 -9.45 12.82 7.47
CA VAL A 12 -9.11 14.19 7.91
C VAL A 12 -8.82 15.09 6.70
N PRO A 13 -9.69 16.07 6.39
CA PRO A 13 -9.43 17.05 5.37
C PRO A 13 -8.35 18.01 5.88
N ARG A 14 -7.13 17.82 5.37
CA ARG A 14 -5.96 18.72 5.46
C ARG A 14 -5.17 18.64 6.77
N GLY A 15 -3.97 18.06 6.70
CA GLY A 15 -2.88 18.33 7.65
C GLY A 15 -2.19 17.13 8.29
N LEU A 16 -2.66 15.90 8.06
CA LEU A 16 -2.06 14.72 8.68
C LEU A 16 -1.44 13.80 7.63
N TYR A 17 -0.53 14.34 6.83
CA TYR A 17 0.32 13.50 5.99
C TYR A 17 1.12 12.57 6.89
N SER A 18 0.82 11.27 6.84
CA SER A 18 1.64 10.25 7.48
C SER A 18 3.10 10.42 7.04
N SER A 19 4.06 10.34 7.98
CA SER A 19 5.49 10.48 7.67
C SER A 19 5.96 9.51 6.58
N MET A 20 5.22 8.42 6.33
CA MET A 20 5.44 7.52 5.20
C MET A 20 5.14 8.18 3.86
N VAL A 21 4.01 8.88 3.73
CA VAL A 21 3.57 9.55 2.50
C VAL A 21 4.50 10.71 2.16
N ILE A 22 4.93 11.49 3.16
CA ILE A 22 5.88 12.61 2.96
C ILE A 22 7.23 12.08 2.46
N ARG A 23 7.73 10.99 3.06
CA ARG A 23 8.99 10.36 2.64
C ARG A 23 8.88 9.86 1.20
N TRP A 24 7.80 9.16 0.86
CA TRP A 24 7.54 8.72 -0.51
C TRP A 24 7.51 9.86 -1.51
N TRP A 25 6.80 10.94 -1.19
CA TRP A 25 6.72 12.13 -2.03
C TRP A 25 8.09 12.74 -2.27
N ARG A 26 8.91 12.87 -1.22
CA ARG A 26 10.29 13.38 -1.34
C ARG A 26 11.15 12.48 -2.23
N SER A 27 11.12 11.16 -1.99
CA SER A 27 11.89 10.19 -2.76
C SER A 27 11.51 10.19 -4.24
N LEU A 28 10.21 10.15 -4.54
CA LEU A 28 9.72 10.17 -5.93
C LEU A 28 10.05 11.48 -6.63
N ARG A 29 9.89 12.64 -5.97
CA ARG A 29 10.30 13.93 -6.56
C ARG A 29 11.78 13.98 -6.84
N PHE A 30 12.61 13.49 -5.93
CA PHE A 30 14.05 13.44 -6.13
C PHE A 30 14.42 12.57 -7.34
N LEU A 31 13.86 11.36 -7.43
CA LEU A 31 14.09 10.44 -8.56
C LEU A 31 13.63 11.04 -9.90
N LEU A 32 12.45 11.66 -9.94
CA LEU A 32 11.93 12.29 -11.16
C LEU A 32 12.76 13.51 -11.58
N CYS A 33 13.27 14.30 -10.63
CA CYS A 33 14.20 15.39 -10.94
C CYS A 33 15.52 14.87 -11.50
N LEU A 34 16.06 13.77 -10.97
CA LEU A 34 17.27 13.14 -11.51
C LEU A 34 17.06 12.58 -12.92
N ALA A 35 15.84 12.13 -13.25
CA ALA A 35 15.48 11.63 -14.57
C ALA A 35 15.31 12.73 -15.64
N ALA A 36 15.44 14.02 -15.28
CA ALA A 36 15.34 15.16 -16.18
C ALA A 36 16.71 15.86 -16.37
N PRO A 37 17.65 15.27 -17.13
CA PRO A 37 18.97 15.85 -17.35
C PRO A 37 18.87 17.19 -18.09
N GLY A 38 19.66 18.18 -17.65
CA GLY A 38 19.68 19.53 -18.22
C GLY A 38 18.81 20.56 -17.49
N GLY A 39 18.00 20.16 -16.49
CA GLY A 39 17.39 21.06 -15.50
C GLY A 39 16.42 22.12 -16.04
N SER A 40 16.06 22.07 -17.33
CA SER A 40 15.09 23.02 -17.89
C SER A 40 13.73 22.85 -17.19
N TYR A 41 13.06 23.97 -16.91
CA TYR A 41 11.73 23.96 -16.26
C TYR A 41 10.77 22.99 -16.95
N ARG A 42 10.75 22.98 -18.29
CA ARG A 42 9.88 22.10 -19.09
C ARG A 42 10.21 20.61 -18.95
N ALA A 43 11.48 20.25 -18.76
CA ALA A 43 11.89 18.85 -18.57
C ALA A 43 11.49 18.35 -17.17
N ILE A 44 11.69 19.17 -16.14
CA ILE A 44 11.30 18.84 -14.76
C ILE A 44 9.77 18.75 -14.65
N ASP A 45 9.04 19.69 -15.25
CA ASP A 45 7.58 19.72 -15.25
C ASP A 45 6.99 18.44 -15.88
N ARG A 46 7.52 18.04 -17.04
CA ARG A 46 7.14 16.79 -17.72
C ARG A 46 7.43 15.55 -16.87
N ALA A 47 8.55 15.52 -16.16
CA ALA A 47 8.87 14.40 -15.27
C ALA A 47 7.92 14.36 -14.06
N GLN A 48 7.54 15.53 -13.52
CA GLN A 48 6.65 15.63 -12.36
C GLN A 48 5.18 15.33 -12.67
N THR A 49 4.76 15.28 -13.94
CA THR A 49 3.44 14.79 -14.33
C THR A 49 3.17 13.37 -13.81
N TRP A 50 4.21 12.54 -13.71
CA TRP A 50 4.10 11.16 -13.20
C TRP A 50 4.05 11.07 -11.67
N LEU A 51 4.29 12.16 -10.95
CA LEU A 51 4.41 12.14 -9.50
C LEU A 51 3.11 11.65 -8.83
N ALA A 52 1.96 12.15 -9.26
CA ALA A 52 0.67 11.79 -8.67
C ALA A 52 0.31 10.30 -8.89
N PRO A 53 0.37 9.75 -10.13
CA PRO A 53 0.18 8.32 -10.36
C PRO A 53 1.16 7.43 -9.58
N LEU A 54 2.45 7.79 -9.57
CA LEU A 54 3.47 7.02 -8.87
C LEU A 54 3.30 7.08 -7.35
N MET A 55 2.83 8.20 -6.79
CA MET A 55 2.47 8.30 -5.38
C MET A 55 1.32 7.36 -5.03
N LEU A 56 0.30 7.27 -5.88
CA LEU A 56 -0.84 6.38 -5.67
C LEU A 56 -0.40 4.91 -5.70
N MET A 57 0.43 4.52 -6.68
CA MET A 57 0.99 3.18 -6.75
C MET A 57 1.93 2.87 -5.56
N GLY A 58 2.83 3.79 -5.22
CA GLY A 58 3.79 3.60 -4.14
C GLY A 58 3.12 3.48 -2.76
N THR A 59 2.07 4.26 -2.51
CA THR A 59 1.27 4.15 -1.28
C THR A 59 0.51 2.83 -1.21
N LEU A 60 -0.11 2.40 -2.31
CA LEU A 60 -0.80 1.10 -2.40
C LEU A 60 0.14 -0.07 -2.08
N VAL A 61 1.28 -0.14 -2.78
CA VAL A 61 2.30 -1.18 -2.57
C VAL A 61 2.83 -1.16 -1.14
N SER A 62 3.04 0.02 -0.56
CA SER A 62 3.54 0.14 0.80
C SER A 62 2.54 -0.34 1.85
N TRP A 63 1.25 -0.02 1.68
CA TRP A 63 0.20 -0.47 2.60
C TRP A 63 -0.02 -1.98 2.49
N LEU A 64 -0.11 -2.52 1.27
CA LEU A 64 -0.26 -3.96 1.08
C LEU A 64 0.98 -4.73 1.54
N GLY A 65 2.19 -4.25 1.24
CA GLY A 65 3.43 -4.85 1.72
C GLY A 65 3.55 -4.80 3.25
N GLY A 66 3.20 -3.67 3.86
CA GLY A 66 3.16 -3.54 5.32
C GLY A 66 2.12 -4.45 5.97
N ALA A 67 0.94 -4.59 5.36
CA ALA A 67 -0.09 -5.52 5.83
C ALA A 67 0.37 -6.98 5.69
N LEU A 68 0.99 -7.35 4.57
CA LEU A 68 1.54 -8.68 4.35
C LEU A 68 2.59 -9.04 5.41
N ILE A 69 3.54 -8.14 5.67
CA ILE A 69 4.56 -8.34 6.71
C ILE A 69 3.90 -8.43 8.09
N GLY A 70 2.94 -7.56 8.40
CA GLY A 70 2.24 -7.54 9.68
C GLY A 70 1.46 -8.83 9.95
N PHE A 71 0.64 -9.28 9.00
CA PHE A 71 -0.11 -10.53 9.11
C PHE A 71 0.80 -11.75 9.07
N GLY A 72 1.86 -11.74 8.25
CA GLY A 72 2.85 -12.82 8.21
C GLY A 72 3.58 -12.99 9.54
N LEU A 73 3.99 -11.90 10.19
CA LEU A 73 4.57 -11.93 11.54
C LEU A 73 3.55 -12.39 12.59
N LEU A 74 2.31 -11.92 12.50
CA LEU A 74 1.26 -12.30 13.44
C LEU A 74 0.91 -13.79 13.34
N LEU A 75 0.77 -14.31 12.12
CA LEU A 75 0.58 -15.74 11.87
C LEU A 75 1.79 -16.53 12.36
N HIS A 76 3.02 -16.09 12.07
CA HIS A 76 4.22 -16.79 12.55
C HIS A 76 4.32 -16.83 14.09
N ALA A 77 3.80 -15.81 14.78
CA ALA A 77 3.82 -15.75 16.25
C ALA A 77 2.72 -16.58 16.92
N ILE A 78 1.54 -16.71 16.29
CA ILE A 78 0.37 -17.36 16.88
C ILE A 78 0.19 -18.81 16.40
N SER A 79 0.68 -19.13 15.20
CA SER A 79 0.60 -20.47 14.62
C SER A 79 1.94 -21.19 14.65
N SER A 80 1.93 -22.51 14.56
CA SER A 80 3.13 -23.35 14.44
C SER A 80 3.73 -23.36 13.03
N LEU A 81 3.37 -22.40 12.17
CA LEU A 81 3.84 -22.32 10.79
C LEU A 81 5.27 -21.78 10.73
N THR A 82 6.06 -22.30 9.79
CA THR A 82 7.35 -21.71 9.46
C THR A 82 7.17 -20.29 8.91
N TRP A 83 8.24 -19.48 8.93
CA TRP A 83 8.22 -18.13 8.38
C TRP A 83 7.67 -18.08 6.94
N THR A 84 8.20 -18.92 6.05
CA THR A 84 7.78 -18.99 4.64
C THR A 84 6.32 -19.40 4.49
N GLN A 85 5.83 -20.34 5.30
CA GLN A 85 4.43 -20.75 5.30
C GLN A 85 3.51 -19.61 5.78
N SER A 86 3.90 -18.91 6.84
CA SER A 86 3.13 -17.81 7.43
C SER A 86 2.96 -16.64 6.46
N VAL A 87 4.04 -16.27 5.76
CA VAL A 87 3.99 -15.21 4.73
C VAL A 87 3.15 -15.65 3.53
N ARG A 88 3.24 -16.92 3.11
CA ARG A 88 2.43 -17.45 2.01
C ARG A 88 0.94 -17.51 2.36
N GLU A 89 0.60 -17.92 3.57
CA GLU A 89 -0.76 -17.92 4.11
C GLU A 89 -1.31 -16.48 4.17
N ALA A 90 -0.58 -15.57 4.83
CA ALA A 90 -0.95 -14.15 4.91
C ALA A 90 -1.17 -13.54 3.52
N GLY A 91 -0.30 -13.85 2.54
CA GLY A 91 -0.43 -13.36 1.17
C GLY A 91 -1.63 -13.97 0.46
N SER A 92 -1.84 -15.27 0.57
CA SER A 92 -3.01 -15.95 0.01
C SER A 92 -4.31 -15.35 0.55
N SER A 93 -4.39 -15.11 1.86
CA SER A 93 -5.53 -14.47 2.50
C SER A 93 -5.68 -13.01 2.07
N LEU A 94 -4.64 -12.18 2.24
CA LEU A 94 -4.66 -10.74 1.93
C LEU A 94 -5.05 -10.44 0.48
N PHE A 95 -4.56 -11.25 -0.47
CA PHE A 95 -4.86 -11.10 -1.88
C PHE A 95 -6.03 -11.96 -2.35
N THR A 96 -6.70 -12.68 -1.45
CA THR A 96 -7.86 -13.54 -1.72
C THR A 96 -7.60 -14.66 -2.75
N LEU A 97 -6.34 -15.11 -2.85
CA LEU A 97 -5.89 -16.07 -3.85
C LEU A 97 -6.24 -17.52 -3.51
N GLY A 98 -6.44 -17.84 -2.23
CA GLY A 98 -6.81 -19.18 -1.78
C GLY A 98 -5.77 -20.28 -2.04
N PHE A 99 -4.51 -19.93 -2.33
CA PHE A 99 -3.43 -20.89 -2.63
C PHE A 99 -2.88 -21.62 -1.41
N ALA A 100 -3.13 -21.13 -0.19
CA ALA A 100 -2.55 -21.72 0.99
C ALA A 100 -3.13 -23.11 1.26
N SER A 101 -2.33 -24.10 0.90
CA SER A 101 -2.66 -25.53 0.92
C SER A 101 -1.78 -26.17 1.99
N GLY A 102 -2.41 -26.63 3.07
CA GLY A 102 -1.75 -27.30 4.19
C GLY A 102 -2.74 -27.97 5.15
N ASP A 103 -3.55 -27.20 5.87
CA ASP A 103 -4.53 -27.73 6.85
C ASP A 103 -5.87 -27.01 6.68
N ARG A 104 -6.57 -27.32 5.59
CA ARG A 104 -7.92 -26.81 5.31
C ARG A 104 -8.86 -27.27 6.42
N LEU A 105 -9.12 -26.43 7.44
CA LEU A 105 -10.40 -26.36 8.18
C LEU A 105 -10.42 -25.32 9.30
N HIS A 106 -9.29 -24.76 9.74
CA HIS A 106 -9.28 -23.67 10.72
C HIS A 106 -8.93 -22.34 10.06
N LEU A 107 -9.92 -21.73 9.39
CA LEU A 107 -9.81 -20.33 8.97
C LEU A 107 -9.64 -19.49 10.24
N SER A 108 -8.45 -18.93 10.45
CA SER A 108 -8.21 -18.12 11.64
C SER A 108 -8.90 -16.75 11.48
N VAL A 109 -9.21 -16.12 12.60
CA VAL A 109 -9.70 -14.72 12.60
C VAL A 109 -8.71 -13.80 11.88
N VAL A 110 -7.42 -14.11 11.94
CA VAL A 110 -6.35 -13.35 11.27
C VAL A 110 -6.47 -13.46 9.75
N ASP A 111 -6.72 -14.65 9.22
CA ASP A 111 -6.89 -14.88 7.79
C ASP A 111 -8.10 -14.14 7.24
N PHE A 112 -9.19 -14.13 8.00
CA PHE A 112 -10.39 -13.38 7.63
C PHE A 112 -10.14 -11.87 7.59
N ILE A 113 -9.48 -11.31 8.61
CA ILE A 113 -9.15 -9.89 8.64
C ILE A 113 -8.18 -9.53 7.51
N ALA A 114 -7.19 -10.40 7.23
CA ALA A 114 -6.29 -10.23 6.11
C ALA A 114 -7.07 -10.19 4.78
N ALA A 115 -7.96 -11.15 4.56
CA ALA A 115 -8.77 -11.25 3.35
C ALA A 115 -9.70 -10.06 3.11
N VAL A 116 -10.18 -9.39 4.16
CA VAL A 116 -10.94 -8.15 4.02
C VAL A 116 -10.01 -6.95 3.73
N THR A 117 -8.83 -6.92 4.35
CA THR A 117 -7.94 -5.76 4.31
C THR A 117 -7.45 -5.44 2.89
N GLY A 118 -7.05 -6.44 2.12
CA GLY A 118 -6.49 -6.23 0.78
C GLY A 118 -7.48 -5.57 -0.19
N PRO A 119 -8.67 -6.17 -0.42
CA PRO A 119 -9.71 -5.58 -1.25
C PRO A 119 -10.15 -4.20 -0.78
N VAL A 120 -10.29 -3.97 0.53
CA VAL A 120 -10.66 -2.64 1.07
C VAL A 120 -9.61 -1.59 0.71
N VAL A 121 -8.33 -1.89 0.91
CA VAL A 121 -7.23 -0.97 0.57
C VAL A 121 -7.20 -0.68 -0.93
N ILE A 122 -7.38 -1.70 -1.78
CA ILE A 122 -7.45 -1.52 -3.23
C ILE A 122 -8.67 -0.68 -3.63
N ALA A 123 -9.84 -0.96 -3.06
CA ALA A 123 -11.08 -0.25 -3.35
C ALA A 123 -11.00 1.24 -2.98
N LEU A 124 -10.40 1.56 -1.83
CA LEU A 124 -10.16 2.94 -1.41
C LEU A 124 -9.25 3.68 -2.40
N GLN A 125 -8.24 3.00 -2.96
CA GLN A 125 -7.34 3.58 -3.95
C GLN A 125 -8.03 3.82 -5.30
N ILE A 126 -8.87 2.89 -5.73
CA ILE A 126 -9.70 3.06 -6.93
C ILE A 126 -10.67 4.24 -6.75
N ALA A 127 -11.34 4.31 -5.59
CA ALA A 127 -12.26 5.39 -5.26
C ALA A 127 -11.59 6.77 -5.18
N TYR A 128 -10.27 6.82 -5.00
CA TYR A 128 -9.51 8.07 -5.00
C TYR A 128 -9.16 8.57 -6.42
N LEU A 129 -9.21 7.72 -7.44
CA LEU A 129 -8.87 8.10 -8.82
C LEU A 129 -9.70 9.28 -9.36
N PRO A 130 -11.04 9.34 -9.18
CA PRO A 130 -11.82 10.49 -9.64
C PRO A 130 -11.37 11.80 -9.01
N THR A 131 -11.08 11.80 -7.71
CA THR A 131 -10.58 12.97 -6.97
C THR A 131 -9.20 13.42 -7.50
N LEU A 132 -8.33 12.45 -7.82
CA LEU A 132 -7.02 12.73 -8.40
C LEU A 132 -7.16 13.36 -9.79
N TYR A 133 -7.99 12.78 -10.67
CA TYR A 133 -8.18 13.32 -12.02
C TYR A 133 -8.88 14.67 -12.03
N ALA A 134 -9.85 14.90 -11.13
CA ALA A 134 -10.54 16.18 -10.99
C ALA A 134 -9.61 17.33 -10.52
N ALA A 135 -8.43 17.03 -9.97
CA ALA A 135 -7.46 18.06 -9.58
C ALA A 135 -6.60 18.57 -10.76
N TYR A 136 -6.61 17.86 -11.90
CA TYR A 136 -5.81 18.17 -13.09
C TYR A 136 -6.64 18.57 -14.31
N ASN A 137 -7.96 18.44 -14.26
CA ASN A 137 -8.93 18.88 -15.28
C ASN A 137 -9.65 20.14 -14.81
#